data_AF-A0A2V6NAI2-F1
#
_entry.id   AF-A0A2V6NAI2-F1
#
_cell.length_a   1.000
_cell.length_b   1.000
_cell.length_c   1.000
_cell.angle_alpha   90.00
_cell.angle_beta   90.00
_cell.angle_gamma   90.00
#
_symmetry.space_group_name_H-M   'P 1'
#
loop_
_entity.id
_entity.type
_entity.pdbx_description
1 polymer ?
#
loop_
_entity_poly.entity_id
_entity_poly.type
_entity_poly.pdbx_seq_one_letter_code
_entity_poly.pdbx_strand_id
1 'polypeptide(L)' 'MNAEELRSLQAPVKERYRQQPETALVTLRAEGRLGEGVTCKIETGKAPVEAGLHPATGGDGLSACSGDMLLEA' A
#
# COMPACT_ATOMS: atom_id res chain seq x y z
N MET A 1 6.30 -22.03 2.33
CA MET A 1 5.25 -21.96 3.37
C MET A 1 4.02 -22.69 2.85
N ASN A 2 3.49 -23.63 3.62
CA ASN A 2 2.25 -24.36 3.33
C ASN A 2 1.08 -23.83 4.18
N ALA A 3 -0.13 -24.33 3.92
CA ALA A 3 -1.34 -23.85 4.60
C ALA A 3 -1.34 -24.07 6.12
N GLU A 4 -0.73 -25.15 6.60
CA GLU A 4 -0.69 -25.49 8.02
C GLU A 4 0.32 -24.64 8.78
N GLU A 5 1.48 -24.39 8.18
CA GLU A 5 2.48 -23.43 8.65
C GLU A 5 1.87 -22.02 8.78
N LEU A 6 1.13 -21.57 7.77
CA LEU A 6 0.46 -20.26 7.82
C LEU A 6 -0.62 -20.20 8.90
N ARG A 7 -1.44 -21.24 9.06
CA ARG A 7 -2.47 -21.30 10.12
C ARG A 7 -1.83 -21.27 11.50
N SER A 8 -0.71 -21.96 11.69
CA SER A 8 0.05 -21.99 12.94
C SER A 8 0.59 -20.60 13.28
N LEU A 9 1.14 -19.87 12.31
CA LEU A 9 1.58 -18.48 12.48
C LEU A 9 0.42 -17.53 12.82
N GLN A 10 -0.75 -17.72 12.21
CA GLN A 10 -1.90 -16.85 12.40
C GLN A 10 -2.68 -17.13 13.69
N ALA A 11 -2.62 -18.35 14.25
CA ALA A 11 -3.39 -18.75 15.43
C ALA A 11 -3.26 -17.79 16.62
N PRO A 12 -2.05 -17.39 17.08
CA PRO A 12 -1.92 -16.45 18.19
C PRO A 12 -2.47 -15.05 17.87
N VAL A 13 -2.30 -14.59 16.63
CA VAL A 13 -2.82 -13.27 16.19
C VAL A 13 -4.34 -13.27 16.18
N LYS A 14 -4.96 -14.33 15.65
CA LYS A 14 -6.42 -14.50 15.65
C LYS A 14 -7.00 -14.57 17.06
N GLU A 15 -6.33 -15.27 17.97
CA GLU A 15 -6.78 -15.34 19.36
C GLU A 15 -6.73 -13.97 20.04
N ARG A 16 -5.63 -13.24 19.86
CA ARG A 16 -5.51 -11.87 20.36
C ARG A 16 -6.61 -10.96 19.82
N TYR A 17 -6.91 -11.02 18.52
CA TYR A 17 -7.96 -10.19 17.92
C TYR A 17 -9.37 -10.57 18.41
N ARG A 18 -9.62 -11.83 18.77
CA ARG A 18 -10.91 -12.22 19.38
C ARG A 18 -11.07 -11.69 20.80
N GLN A 19 -9.99 -11.75 21.59
CA GLN A 19 -10.00 -11.30 22.99
C GLN A 19 -9.95 -9.78 23.11
N GLN A 20 -9.23 -9.12 22.19
CA GLN A 20 -8.95 -7.68 22.18
C GLN A 20 -9.11 -7.13 20.74
N PRO A 21 -10.35 -6.95 20.23
CA PRO A 21 -10.61 -6.54 18.86
C PRO A 21 -9.95 -5.22 18.44
N GLU A 22 -9.76 -4.30 19.38
CA GLU A 22 -9.06 -3.03 19.17
C GLU A 22 -7.61 -3.22 18.71
N THR A 23 -6.97 -4.35 19.05
CA THR A 23 -5.61 -4.67 18.61
C THR A 23 -5.52 -5.07 17.14
N ALA A 24 -6.66 -5.33 16.49
CA ALA A 24 -6.74 -5.59 15.05
C ALA A 24 -6.79 -4.29 14.22
N LEU A 25 -6.98 -3.14 14.86
CA LEU A 25 -7.04 -1.85 14.16
C LEU A 25 -5.64 -1.38 13.79
N VAL A 26 -5.35 -1.35 12.48
CA VAL A 26 -4.08 -0.82 11.93
C VAL A 26 -4.40 0.39 11.08
N THR A 27 -3.82 1.54 11.43
CA THR A 27 -3.91 2.75 10.62
C THR A 27 -2.70 2.82 9.70
N LEU A 28 -2.93 2.70 8.40
CA LEU A 28 -1.91 2.95 7.39
C LEU A 28 -1.90 4.44 7.04
N ARG A 29 -0.71 5.00 6.85
CA ARG A 29 -0.52 6.42 6.52
C ARG A 29 0.44 6.54 5.34
N ALA A 30 0.10 7.40 4.39
CA ALA A 30 0.97 7.84 3.33
C ALA A 30 1.01 9.38 3.35
N GLU A 31 2.18 9.94 3.04
CA GLU A 31 2.35 11.38 2.84
C GLU A 31 2.80 11.61 1.40
N GLY A 32 2.33 12.72 0.83
CA GLY A 32 2.63 13.10 -0.53
C GLY A 32 3.04 14.56 -0.63
N ARG A 33 3.92 14.88 -1.58
CA ARG A 33 4.26 16.26 -1.94
C ARG A 33 3.92 16.48 -3.41
N LEU A 34 3.16 17.55 -3.69
CA LEU A 34 2.84 17.96 -5.06
C LEU A 34 4.11 18.35 -5.82
N GLY A 35 4.24 17.82 -7.03
CA GLY A 35 5.26 18.16 -8.02
C GLY A 35 4.70 18.98 -9.17
N GLU A 36 5.51 19.14 -10.22
CA GLU A 36 5.07 19.76 -11.47
C GLU A 36 4.16 18.80 -12.27
N GLY A 37 3.42 19.31 -13.27
CA GLY A 37 2.69 18.42 -14.20
C GLY A 37 1.58 17.56 -13.58
N VAL A 38 1.03 17.96 -12.43
CA VAL A 38 0.01 17.17 -11.68
C VAL A 38 0.60 15.84 -11.16
N THR A 39 1.90 15.82 -10.82
CA THR A 39 2.52 14.68 -10.12
C THR A 39 2.48 14.84 -8.60
N CYS A 40 2.61 13.72 -7.88
CA CYS A 40 2.72 13.68 -6.43
C CYS A 40 3.81 12.68 -6.04
N LYS A 41 4.84 13.13 -5.32
CA LYS A 41 5.83 12.22 -4.74
C LYS A 41 5.26 11.60 -3.47
N ILE A 42 5.10 10.28 -3.46
CA ILE A 42 4.56 9.51 -2.33
C ILE A 42 5.73 8.81 -1.62
N GLU A 43 5.84 9.01 -0.31
CA GLU A 43 6.79 8.26 0.51
C GLU A 43 6.20 6.88 0.82
N THR A 44 6.87 5.82 0.38
CA THR A 44 6.46 4.42 0.64
C THR A 44 7.46 3.70 1.54
N GLY A 45 7.07 2.56 2.12
CA GLY A 45 7.96 1.75 2.95
C GLY A 45 9.15 1.10 2.21
N LYS A 46 9.18 1.17 0.87
CA LYS A 46 10.31 0.67 0.06
C LYS A 46 11.18 1.82 -0.45
N ALA A 47 10.59 2.79 -1.13
CA ALA A 47 11.24 3.97 -1.70
C ALA A 47 10.21 5.04 -2.09
N PRO A 48 10.59 6.32 -2.25
CA PRO A 48 9.68 7.32 -2.80
C PRO A 48 9.28 6.97 -4.24
N VAL A 49 8.00 7.15 -4.56
CA VAL A 49 7.43 6.91 -5.89
C VAL A 49 6.83 8.22 -6.42
N GLU A 50 7.09 8.54 -7.69
CA GLU A 50 6.41 9.65 -8.36
C GLU A 50 5.09 9.17 -8.97
N ALA A 51 3.99 9.65 -8.40
CA ALA A 51 2.63 9.38 -8.83
C ALA A 51 2.18 10.39 -9.90
N GLY A 52 1.52 9.93 -10.95
CA GLY A 52 0.93 10.81 -11.96
C GLY A 52 -0.31 10.23 -12.62
N LEU A 53 -0.81 10.94 -13.63
CA LEU A 53 -1.99 10.53 -14.38
C LEU A 53 -1.69 9.33 -15.28
N HIS A 54 -2.64 8.41 -15.38
CA HIS A 54 -2.57 7.33 -16.37
C HIS A 54 -2.74 7.92 -17.79
N PRO A 55 -2.11 7.34 -18.83
CA PRO A 55 -2.38 7.69 -20.24
C PRO A 55 -3.88 7.74 -20.64
N ALA A 56 -4.72 6.82 -20.13
CA ALA A 56 -6.16 6.82 -20.36
C ALA A 56 -6.90 8.03 -19.76
N THR A 57 -6.23 8.76 -18.88
CA THR A 57 -6.72 10.00 -18.23
C THR A 57 -5.93 11.24 -18.64
N GLY A 58 -5.08 11.14 -19.67
CA GLY A 58 -4.31 12.26 -20.22
C GLY A 58 -2.90 12.45 -19.66
N GLY A 59 -2.34 11.45 -18.97
CA GLY A 59 -0.93 11.45 -18.57
C GLY A 59 0.02 11.04 -19.70
N ASP A 60 1.31 11.34 -19.54
CA ASP A 60 2.37 10.98 -20.49
C ASP A 60 2.91 9.55 -20.33
N GLY A 61 2.55 8.88 -19.23
CA GLY A 61 3.00 7.52 -18.89
C GLY A 61 4.40 7.45 -18.29
N LEU A 62 4.99 8.57 -17.86
CA LEU A 62 6.32 8.58 -17.24
C LEU A 62 6.26 8.33 -15.72
N SER A 63 5.17 8.74 -15.07
CA SER A 63 4.94 8.54 -13.63
C SER A 63 4.04 7.34 -13.35
N ALA A 64 4.21 6.72 -12.17
CA ALA A 64 3.39 5.59 -11.77
C ALA A 64 1.93 6.03 -11.53
N CYS A 65 0.97 5.30 -12.07
CA CYS A 65 -0.43 5.53 -11.74
C CYS A 65 -0.85 4.69 -10.52
N SER A 66 -2.08 4.91 -10.02
CA SER A 66 -2.61 4.11 -8.91
C SER A 66 -2.72 2.61 -9.21
N GLY A 67 -2.85 2.24 -10.49
CA GLY A 67 -2.84 0.85 -10.94
C GLY A 67 -1.45 0.23 -10.82
N ASP A 68 -0.41 0.92 -11.29
CA ASP A 68 0.98 0.46 -11.19
C ASP A 68 1.39 0.28 -9.74
N MET A 69 1.01 1.23 -8.88
CA MET A 69 1.28 1.15 -7.44
C MET A 69 0.60 -0.04 -6.76
N LEU A 70 -0.60 -0.43 -7.21
CA LEU A 70 -1.31 -1.59 -6.67
C LEU A 70 -0.68 -2.91 -7.16
N LEU A 71 -0.26 -2.97 -8.42
CA LEU A 71 0.31 -4.17 -9.03
C LEU A 71 1.73 -4.47 -8.52
N GLU A 72 2.49 -3.43 -8.18
CA GLU A 72 3.87 -3.52 -7.68
C GLU A 72 3.97 -3.48 -6.13
N ALA A 73 2.82 -3.53 -5.43
CA ALA A 73 2.71 -3.48 -3.97
C ALA A 73 3.44 -4.63 -3.26
#